data_AF-A0A9E2E9I7-F1
#
_entry.id   AF-A0A9E2E9I7-F1
#
_cell.length_a   1.000
_cell.length_b   1.000
_cell.length_c   1.000
_cell.angle_alpha   90.00
_cell.angle_beta   90.00
_cell.angle_gamma   90.00
#
_symmetry.space_group_name_H-M   'P 1'
#
loop_
_entity.id
_entity.type
_entity.pdbx_description
1 polymer ?
#
loop_
_entity_poly.entity_id
_entity_poly.type
_entity_poly.pdbx_seq_one_letter_code
_entity_poly.pdbx_strand_id
1 'polypeptide(L)'
;MARKKTFHVFREANKTGPYDERPMLPDAIDIQLFMSRNDHAQPFHLICEKDTLLCQILGKGRVEFKGTAINYYSLTPGDYIYVPAGTPHRLIPEEENTTVRYKAQDAGLEGVAWYCDKCSHELFREVWDTKETISHEAYLWLTTKFSDNLEIRTCEECGDVHEPIDVSPYRWESVAEEIREVQAKST
;
A
#
# COMPACT_ATOMS: atom_id res chain seq x y z
N MET A 1 -23.87 11.92 -18.43
CA MET A 1 -22.43 12.19 -18.63
C MET A 1 -21.68 10.87 -18.52
N ALA A 2 -20.78 10.54 -19.44
CA ALA A 2 -20.05 9.27 -19.33
C ALA A 2 -19.04 9.36 -18.18
N ARG A 3 -19.30 8.60 -17.11
CA ARG A 3 -18.37 8.38 -16.00
C ARG A 3 -17.17 7.55 -16.49
N LYS A 4 -16.00 7.71 -15.87
CA LYS A 4 -14.73 7.17 -16.38
C LYS A 4 -14.12 6.17 -15.41
N LYS A 5 -13.68 5.02 -15.92
CA LYS A 5 -13.01 3.99 -15.10
C LYS A 5 -11.63 4.44 -14.62
N THR A 6 -10.93 5.21 -15.45
CA THR A 6 -9.63 5.82 -15.15
C THR A 6 -9.63 7.25 -15.67
N PHE A 7 -9.05 8.17 -14.91
CA PHE A 7 -8.92 9.56 -15.29
C PHE A 7 -7.78 10.23 -14.51
N HIS A 8 -7.15 11.21 -15.13
CA HIS A 8 -6.17 12.05 -14.46
C HIS A 8 -6.87 13.26 -13.84
N VAL A 9 -6.87 13.37 -12.51
CA VAL A 9 -7.65 14.37 -11.76
C VAL A 9 -7.44 15.79 -12.30
N PHE A 10 -6.19 16.21 -12.48
CA PHE A 10 -5.89 17.58 -12.96
C PHE A 10 -6.40 17.87 -14.39
N ARG A 11 -6.50 16.84 -15.25
CA ARG A 11 -7.04 17.02 -16.61
C ARG A 11 -8.56 17.12 -16.59
N GLU A 12 -9.21 16.46 -15.64
CA GLU A 12 -10.66 16.53 -15.47
C GLU A 12 -11.10 17.79 -14.73
N ALA A 13 -10.28 18.32 -13.80
CA ALA A 13 -10.56 19.55 -13.06
C ALA A 13 -10.77 20.77 -13.98
N ASN A 14 -10.05 20.85 -15.11
CA ASN A 14 -10.23 21.92 -16.11
C ASN A 14 -11.60 21.87 -16.83
N LYS A 15 -12.38 20.80 -16.63
CA LYS A 15 -13.69 20.57 -17.25
C LYS A 15 -14.85 20.72 -16.26
N THR A 16 -14.57 21.23 -15.06
CA THR A 16 -15.55 21.38 -13.96
C THR A 16 -15.55 22.81 -13.43
N GLY A 17 -16.72 23.29 -13.01
CA GLY A 17 -16.94 24.57 -12.33
C GLY A 17 -17.02 24.47 -10.81
N PRO A 18 -17.21 25.60 -10.10
CA PRO A 18 -17.29 25.64 -8.64
C PRO A 18 -18.44 24.79 -8.11
N TYR A 19 -18.15 23.86 -7.20
CA TYR A 19 -19.12 22.98 -6.54
C TYR A 19 -19.94 22.09 -7.49
N ASP A 20 -19.42 21.77 -8.67
CA ASP A 20 -20.11 20.86 -9.61
C ASP A 20 -20.32 19.45 -9.04
N GLU A 21 -19.54 19.04 -8.02
CA GLU A 21 -19.58 17.74 -7.35
C GLU A 21 -19.81 16.56 -8.31
N ARG A 22 -19.12 16.62 -9.45
CA ARG A 22 -19.41 15.76 -10.58
C ARG A 22 -19.12 14.30 -10.23
N PRO A 23 -20.05 13.35 -10.45
CA PRO A 23 -19.77 11.94 -10.26
C PRO A 23 -18.75 11.47 -11.30
N MET A 24 -17.59 11.03 -10.82
CA MET A 24 -16.45 10.68 -11.67
C MET A 24 -16.41 9.21 -12.06
N LEU A 25 -16.64 8.31 -11.09
CA LEU A 25 -16.60 6.86 -11.28
C LEU A 25 -17.96 6.31 -11.78
N PRO A 26 -17.96 5.31 -12.69
CA PRO A 26 -19.17 4.58 -13.09
C PRO A 26 -19.90 4.00 -11.88
N ASP A 27 -21.23 3.89 -11.95
CA ASP A 27 -22.05 3.32 -10.87
C ASP A 27 -21.64 1.89 -10.48
N ALA A 28 -21.07 1.14 -11.43
CA ALA A 28 -20.62 -0.24 -11.21
C ALA A 28 -19.18 -0.36 -10.69
N ILE A 29 -18.48 0.74 -10.37
CA ILE A 29 -17.14 0.67 -9.77
C ILE A 29 -17.28 0.74 -8.25
N ASP A 30 -16.96 -0.37 -7.60
CA ASP A 30 -16.88 -0.46 -6.15
C ASP A 30 -15.46 -0.25 -5.67
N ILE A 31 -15.28 0.77 -4.83
CA ILE A 31 -14.03 0.96 -4.09
C ILE A 31 -13.99 -0.07 -2.97
N GLN A 32 -12.91 -0.84 -2.89
CA GLN A 32 -12.72 -1.87 -1.88
C GLN A 32 -11.98 -1.29 -0.67
N LEU A 33 -12.48 -1.58 0.53
CA LEU A 33 -11.90 -1.11 1.78
C LEU A 33 -11.06 -2.23 2.39
N PHE A 34 -9.79 -1.94 2.64
CA PHE A 34 -8.85 -2.80 3.34
C PHE A 34 -8.55 -2.16 4.68
N MET A 35 -8.88 -2.85 5.77
CA MET A 35 -8.67 -2.35 7.12
C MET A 35 -7.49 -3.07 7.77
N SER A 36 -6.66 -2.32 8.47
CA SER A 36 -5.64 -2.89 9.36
C SER A 36 -5.61 -2.19 10.71
N ARG A 37 -5.42 -2.97 11.76
CA ARG A 37 -4.99 -2.51 13.08
C ARG A 37 -3.48 -2.71 13.15
N ASN A 38 -2.74 -1.65 13.45
CA ASN A 38 -1.29 -1.63 13.38
C ASN A 38 -0.73 -1.15 14.72
N ASP A 39 0.17 -1.92 15.29
CA ASP A 39 0.92 -1.63 16.51
C ASP A 39 2.43 -1.51 16.26
N HIS A 40 2.88 -1.79 15.04
CA HIS A 40 4.26 -1.61 14.57
C HIS A 40 4.31 -1.18 13.11
N ALA A 41 5.48 -0.72 12.67
CA ALA A 41 5.72 -0.24 11.32
C ALA A 41 5.44 -1.33 10.27
N GLN A 42 4.74 -0.95 9.19
CA GLN A 42 4.61 -1.80 8.01
C GLN A 42 6.02 -2.23 7.56
N PRO A 43 6.31 -3.50 7.28
CA PRO A 43 7.69 -3.96 7.12
C PRO A 43 8.34 -3.56 5.79
N PHE A 44 7.55 -3.10 4.82
CA PHE A 44 7.98 -2.71 3.48
C PHE A 44 7.26 -1.45 3.02
N HIS A 45 7.73 -0.85 1.92
CA HIS A 45 6.95 0.13 1.17
C HIS A 45 6.04 -0.61 0.20
N LEU A 46 4.73 -0.43 0.34
CA LEU A 46 3.75 -0.97 -0.60
C LEU A 46 3.70 -0.08 -1.84
N ILE A 47 3.58 -0.69 -3.01
CA ILE A 47 3.45 -0.03 -4.30
C ILE A 47 2.18 -0.59 -4.96
N CYS A 48 1.25 0.29 -5.30
CA CYS A 48 0.00 -0.10 -5.99
C CYS A 48 0.02 0.44 -7.41
N GLU A 49 -0.40 -0.35 -8.40
CA GLU A 49 -0.52 0.11 -9.81
C GLU A 49 -1.58 1.21 -9.96
N LYS A 50 -2.61 1.21 -9.10
CA LYS A 50 -3.67 2.21 -9.08
C LYS A 50 -3.48 3.16 -7.90
N ASP A 51 -4.07 4.35 -8.04
CA ASP A 51 -4.15 5.32 -6.95
C ASP A 51 -4.89 4.71 -5.74
N THR A 52 -4.43 5.05 -4.53
CA THR A 52 -5.10 4.63 -3.29
C THR A 52 -5.34 5.82 -2.38
N LEU A 53 -6.30 5.66 -1.46
CA LEU A 53 -6.56 6.62 -0.40
C LEU A 53 -6.35 5.92 0.94
N LEU A 54 -5.58 6.55 1.82
CA LEU A 54 -5.47 6.16 3.22
C LEU A 54 -6.43 7.02 4.03
N CYS A 55 -7.12 6.41 4.99
CA CYS A 55 -7.98 7.10 5.94
C CYS A 55 -7.62 6.63 7.35
N GLN A 56 -7.15 7.55 8.18
CA GLN A 56 -6.83 7.25 9.57
C GLN A 56 -8.12 7.24 10.39
N ILE A 57 -8.47 6.09 10.96
CA ILE A 57 -9.69 5.94 11.75
C ILE A 57 -9.44 6.21 13.24
N LEU A 58 -8.35 5.64 13.77
CA LEU A 58 -8.01 5.71 15.18
C LEU A 58 -6.49 5.76 15.33
N GLY A 59 -5.98 6.43 16.37
CA GLY A 59 -4.56 6.50 16.69
C GLY A 59 -3.76 7.38 15.73
N LYS A 60 -2.55 7.76 16.15
CA LYS A 60 -1.62 8.59 15.39
C LYS A 60 -0.53 7.77 14.69
N GLY A 61 0.12 8.40 13.73
CA GLY A 61 1.25 7.84 13.01
C GLY A 61 1.77 8.76 11.93
N ARG A 62 2.42 8.16 10.94
CA ARG A 62 2.77 8.80 9.68
C ARG A 62 2.78 7.81 8.53
N VAL A 63 2.67 8.32 7.33
CA VAL A 63 2.98 7.58 6.10
C VAL A 63 4.25 8.16 5.50
N GLU A 64 5.21 7.29 5.23
CA GLU A 64 6.46 7.62 4.57
C GLU A 64 6.38 7.27 3.09
N PHE A 65 7.10 8.00 2.25
CA PHE A 65 7.15 7.81 0.80
C PHE A 65 8.59 7.75 0.31
N LYS A 66 8.80 7.06 -0.82
CA LYS A 66 10.09 7.03 -1.54
C LYS A 66 9.90 7.48 -2.99
N GLY A 67 10.96 8.07 -3.56
CA GLY A 67 10.94 8.55 -4.95
C GLY A 67 10.00 9.73 -5.21
N THR A 68 9.59 10.46 -4.16
CA THR A 68 8.79 11.68 -4.27
C THR A 68 9.47 12.86 -3.60
N ALA A 69 8.96 14.08 -3.83
CA ALA A 69 9.43 15.28 -3.15
C ALA A 69 8.99 15.37 -1.67
N ILE A 70 8.11 14.46 -1.24
CA ILE A 70 7.57 14.39 0.12
C ILE A 70 8.17 13.16 0.80
N ASN A 71 8.79 13.35 1.95
CA ASN A 71 9.33 12.23 2.73
C ASN A 71 8.24 11.54 3.55
N TYR A 72 7.37 12.32 4.19
CA TYR A 72 6.27 11.77 4.98
C TYR A 72 5.13 12.76 5.19
N TYR A 73 3.97 12.23 5.57
CA TYR A 73 2.85 12.97 6.14
C TYR A 73 2.48 12.38 7.50
N SER A 74 2.21 13.22 8.49
CA SER A 74 1.61 12.78 9.75
C SER A 74 0.17 12.31 9.53
N LEU A 75 -0.26 11.36 10.34
CA LEU A 75 -1.60 10.79 10.36
C LEU A 75 -2.21 11.02 11.74
N THR A 76 -3.38 11.64 11.76
CA THR A 76 -4.26 11.78 12.92
C THR A 76 -5.68 11.34 12.55
N PRO A 77 -6.52 10.90 13.51
CA PRO A 77 -7.87 10.43 13.20
C PRO A 77 -8.67 11.44 12.38
N GLY A 78 -9.23 10.98 11.26
CA GLY A 78 -9.95 11.81 10.29
C GLY A 78 -9.11 12.26 9.09
N ASP A 79 -7.78 12.06 9.12
CA ASP A 79 -6.92 12.41 7.99
C ASP A 79 -7.11 11.44 6.81
N TYR A 80 -7.14 12.03 5.62
CA TYR A 80 -7.14 11.33 4.35
C TYR A 80 -5.88 11.67 3.56
N ILE A 81 -5.16 10.65 3.12
CA ILE A 81 -3.95 10.81 2.34
C ILE A 81 -4.09 10.09 1.01
N TYR A 82 -4.05 10.88 -0.06
CA TYR A 82 -3.99 10.36 -1.42
C TYR A 82 -2.59 9.87 -1.73
N VAL A 83 -2.50 8.64 -2.22
CA VAL A 83 -1.25 8.00 -2.63
C VAL A 83 -1.33 7.75 -4.13
N PRO A 84 -0.53 8.47 -4.95
CA PRO A 84 -0.50 8.26 -6.38
C PRO A 84 -0.04 6.86 -6.75
N ALA A 85 -0.58 6.32 -7.85
CA ALA A 85 -0.14 5.08 -8.46
C ALA A 85 1.38 4.99 -8.61
N GLY A 86 1.95 3.82 -8.32
CA GLY A 86 3.38 3.55 -8.41
C GLY A 86 4.22 4.17 -7.29
N THR A 87 3.62 4.86 -6.32
CA THR A 87 4.37 5.49 -5.23
C THR A 87 4.65 4.48 -4.09
N PRO A 88 5.92 4.15 -3.80
CA PRO A 88 6.26 3.34 -2.65
C PRO A 88 5.95 4.11 -1.37
N HIS A 89 5.12 3.52 -0.52
CA HIS A 89 4.69 4.16 0.73
C HIS A 89 4.58 3.16 1.87
N ARG A 90 4.83 3.63 3.09
CA ARG A 90 4.93 2.80 4.30
C ARG A 90 4.20 3.45 5.47
N LEU A 91 3.30 2.71 6.11
CA LEU A 91 2.61 3.16 7.32
C LEU A 91 3.49 2.93 8.56
N ILE A 92 3.65 3.96 9.37
CA ILE A 92 4.41 3.94 10.63
C ILE A 92 3.47 4.40 11.75
N PRO A 93 2.95 3.50 12.59
CA PRO A 93 2.19 3.89 13.78
C PRO A 93 3.12 4.55 14.81
N GLU A 94 2.64 5.63 15.43
CA GLU A 94 3.27 6.21 16.65
C GLU A 94 2.72 5.55 17.92
N GLU A 95 1.51 5.01 17.82
CA GLU A 95 0.77 4.25 18.80
C GLU A 95 -0.11 3.23 18.08
N GLU A 96 -0.74 2.32 18.81
CA GLU A 96 -1.69 1.41 18.19
C GLU A 96 -2.79 2.19 17.45
N ASN A 97 -2.97 1.88 16.17
CA ASN A 97 -3.81 2.67 15.29
C ASN A 97 -4.62 1.78 14.33
N THR A 98 -5.70 2.35 13.79
CA THR A 98 -6.55 1.70 12.78
C THR A 98 -6.58 2.55 11.54
N THR A 99 -6.18 1.98 10.41
CA THR A 99 -6.16 2.64 9.10
C THR A 99 -7.01 1.86 8.12
N VAL A 100 -7.77 2.59 7.31
CA VAL A 100 -8.50 2.04 6.16
C VAL A 100 -7.80 2.50 4.89
N ARG A 101 -7.57 1.57 3.98
CA ARG A 101 -7.05 1.81 2.65
C ARG A 101 -8.13 1.50 1.62
N TYR A 102 -8.43 2.49 0.80
CA TYR A 102 -9.31 2.35 -0.35
C TYR A 102 -8.48 1.92 -1.56
N LYS A 103 -8.87 0.80 -2.18
CA LYS A 103 -8.29 0.26 -3.41
C LYS A 103 -9.37 0.10 -4.49
N ALA A 104 -8.95 0.07 -5.74
CA ALA A 104 -9.83 -0.33 -6.84
C ALA A 104 -10.23 -1.82 -6.69
N GLN A 105 -11.42 -2.18 -7.16
CA GLN A 105 -11.86 -3.58 -7.23
C GLN A 105 -10.91 -4.46 -8.05
N ASP A 106 -10.46 -3.95 -9.19
CA ASP A 106 -9.34 -4.51 -9.94
C ASP A 106 -8.07 -3.73 -9.55
N ALA A 107 -7.34 -4.25 -8.57
CA ALA A 107 -6.13 -3.61 -8.05
C ALA A 107 -4.98 -3.67 -9.07
N GLY A 108 -5.02 -4.61 -10.03
CA GLY A 108 -3.96 -4.83 -11.01
C GLY A 108 -2.69 -5.36 -10.33
N LEU A 109 -1.56 -4.72 -10.61
CA LEU A 109 -0.27 -5.07 -10.02
C LEU A 109 -0.09 -4.44 -8.63
N GLU A 110 0.51 -5.19 -7.73
CA GLU A 110 1.06 -4.69 -6.47
C GLU A 110 2.52 -5.08 -6.34
N GLY A 111 3.27 -4.30 -5.56
CA GLY A 111 4.66 -4.54 -5.29
C GLY A 111 5.04 -4.16 -3.87
N VAL A 112 6.14 -4.73 -3.41
CA VAL A 112 6.79 -4.35 -2.15
C VAL A 112 8.23 -3.94 -2.44
N ALA A 113 8.72 -2.96 -1.71
CA ALA A 113 10.11 -2.54 -1.78
C ALA A 113 10.70 -2.25 -0.39
N TRP A 114 11.97 -2.59 -0.24
CA TRP A 114 12.78 -2.29 0.94
C TRP A 114 13.90 -1.33 0.57
N TYR A 115 14.27 -0.48 1.53
CA TYR A 115 15.27 0.56 1.35
C TYR A 115 16.26 0.51 2.51
N CYS A 116 17.50 0.86 2.24
CA CYS A 116 18.54 0.98 3.26
C CYS A 116 18.20 2.12 4.22
N ASP A 117 18.25 1.86 5.53
CA ASP A 117 17.96 2.87 6.56
C ASP A 117 18.99 4.00 6.59
N LYS A 118 20.24 3.72 6.15
CA LYS A 118 21.35 4.68 6.19
C LYS A 118 21.39 5.63 4.99
N CYS A 119 21.23 5.12 3.77
CA CYS A 119 21.36 5.92 2.54
C CYS A 119 20.08 6.00 1.69
N SER A 120 19.01 5.30 2.08
CA SER A 120 17.76 5.21 1.29
C SER A 120 17.89 4.55 -0.08
N HIS A 121 19.00 3.87 -0.39
CA HIS A 121 19.12 3.03 -1.58
C HIS A 121 18.09 1.90 -1.56
N GLU A 122 17.51 1.55 -2.72
CA GLU A 122 16.59 0.42 -2.83
C GLU A 122 17.35 -0.89 -2.71
N LEU A 123 16.94 -1.75 -1.77
CA LEU A 123 17.57 -3.04 -1.53
C LEU A 123 16.93 -4.15 -2.37
N PHE A 124 15.59 -4.12 -2.40
CA PHE A 124 14.82 -5.19 -3.01
C PHE A 124 13.46 -4.68 -3.43
N ARG A 125 12.98 -5.16 -4.57
CA ARG A 125 11.63 -4.91 -5.06
C ARG A 125 11.13 -6.13 -5.82
N GLU A 126 9.88 -6.49 -5.55
CA GLU A 126 9.15 -7.52 -6.29
C GLU A 126 7.73 -7.04 -6.56
N VAL A 127 7.16 -7.50 -7.67
CA VAL A 127 5.83 -7.11 -8.17
C VAL A 127 5.07 -8.38 -8.57
N TRP A 128 3.78 -8.44 -8.28
CA TRP A 128 2.89 -9.54 -8.64
C TRP A 128 1.55 -9.02 -9.18
N ASP A 129 0.84 -9.88 -9.91
CA ASP A 129 -0.56 -9.64 -10.29
C ASP A 129 -1.49 -10.12 -9.17
N THR A 130 -2.34 -9.22 -8.68
CA THR A 130 -3.31 -9.52 -7.61
C THR A 130 -4.40 -10.51 -8.02
N LYS A 131 -4.54 -10.79 -9.32
CA LYS A 131 -5.42 -11.86 -9.84
C LYS A 131 -4.80 -13.25 -9.72
N GLU A 132 -3.48 -13.33 -9.74
CA GLU A 132 -2.74 -14.59 -9.68
C GLU A 132 -2.28 -14.92 -8.27
N THR A 133 -2.00 -13.91 -7.44
CA THR A 133 -1.51 -14.07 -6.08
C THR A 133 -2.24 -13.13 -5.14
N ILE A 134 -2.81 -13.67 -4.06
CA ILE A 134 -3.42 -12.86 -3.01
C ILE A 134 -2.31 -12.05 -2.32
N SER A 135 -2.46 -10.73 -2.22
CA SER A 135 -1.39 -9.86 -1.74
C SER A 135 -0.81 -10.25 -0.38
N HIS A 136 -1.62 -10.80 0.53
CA HIS A 136 -1.14 -11.26 1.84
C HIS A 136 -0.16 -12.45 1.73
N GLU A 137 -0.32 -13.32 0.73
CA GLU A 137 0.63 -14.41 0.45
C GLU A 137 1.94 -13.85 -0.07
N ALA A 138 1.86 -12.89 -0.98
CA ALA A 138 3.04 -12.18 -1.47
C ALA A 138 3.76 -11.46 -0.32
N TYR A 139 3.03 -10.78 0.58
CA TYR A 139 3.64 -10.12 1.74
C TYR A 139 4.42 -11.11 2.61
N LEU A 140 3.83 -12.26 2.93
CA LEU A 140 4.49 -13.29 3.73
C LEU A 140 5.72 -13.85 3.01
N TRP A 141 5.53 -14.35 1.78
CA TRP A 141 6.60 -14.97 1.00
C TRP A 141 7.77 -14.02 0.76
N LEU A 142 7.48 -12.78 0.33
CA LEU A 142 8.51 -11.80 -0.02
C LEU A 142 9.22 -11.23 1.21
N THR A 143 8.51 -11.03 2.32
CA THR A 143 9.14 -10.59 3.57
C THR A 143 10.05 -11.67 4.14
N THR A 144 9.64 -12.95 4.11
CA THR A 144 10.50 -14.07 4.49
C THR A 144 11.71 -14.19 3.58
N LYS A 145 11.53 -14.11 2.25
CA LYS A 145 12.62 -14.11 1.27
C LYS A 145 13.63 -12.98 1.55
N PHE A 146 13.13 -11.78 1.85
CA PHE A 146 13.97 -10.64 2.21
C PHE A 146 14.74 -10.91 3.52
N SER A 147 14.06 -11.35 4.58
CA SER A 147 14.68 -11.63 5.88
C SER A 147 15.79 -12.69 5.81
N ASP A 148 15.55 -13.79 5.09
CA ASP A 148 16.46 -14.94 5.04
C ASP A 148 17.65 -14.72 4.09
N ASN A 149 17.57 -13.75 3.17
CA ASN A 149 18.60 -13.50 2.18
C ASN A 149 19.51 -12.33 2.57
N LEU A 150 20.71 -12.65 3.06
CA LEU A 150 21.71 -11.65 3.47
C LEU A 150 22.17 -10.75 2.30
N GLU A 151 22.30 -11.30 1.09
CA GLU A 151 22.74 -10.51 -0.07
C GLU A 151 21.73 -9.42 -0.40
N ILE A 152 20.44 -9.77 -0.43
CA ILE A 152 19.34 -8.83 -0.69
C ILE A 152 19.22 -7.76 0.43
N ARG A 153 19.56 -8.10 1.68
CA ARG A 153 19.57 -7.13 2.79
C ARG A 153 20.81 -6.24 2.85
N THR A 154 21.85 -6.57 2.10
CA THR A 154 23.11 -5.81 2.12
C THR A 154 23.05 -4.70 1.08
N CYS A 155 23.15 -3.45 1.53
CA CYS A 155 23.14 -2.30 0.65
C CYS A 155 24.40 -2.24 -0.23
N GLU A 156 24.22 -2.33 -1.54
CA GLU A 156 25.33 -2.22 -2.50
C GLU A 156 25.98 -0.83 -2.53
N GLU A 157 25.26 0.23 -2.12
CA GLU A 157 25.75 1.61 -2.14
C GLU A 157 26.61 1.96 -0.91
N CYS A 158 26.25 1.48 0.29
CA CYS A 158 26.93 1.89 1.53
C CYS A 158 27.39 0.74 2.43
N GLY A 159 27.14 -0.51 2.06
CA GLY A 159 27.53 -1.72 2.80
C GLY A 159 26.75 -1.98 4.08
N ASP A 160 25.76 -1.13 4.40
CA ASP A 160 24.88 -1.32 5.56
C ASP A 160 23.97 -2.53 5.34
N VAL A 161 23.74 -3.31 6.40
CA VAL A 161 22.92 -4.52 6.33
C VAL A 161 21.61 -4.24 7.05
N HIS A 162 20.49 -4.29 6.32
CA HIS A 162 19.16 -4.14 6.91
C HIS A 162 18.86 -5.33 7.85
N GLU A 163 18.31 -5.06 9.03
CA GLU A 163 17.95 -6.11 9.98
C GLU A 163 16.89 -7.07 9.41
N PRO A 164 16.92 -8.37 9.74
CA PRO A 164 15.87 -9.28 9.30
C PRO A 164 14.54 -8.89 9.95
N ILE A 165 13.45 -9.15 9.23
CA ILE A 165 12.09 -8.84 9.66
C ILE A 165 11.44 -10.12 10.20
N ASP A 166 10.99 -10.07 11.46
CA ASP A 166 10.18 -11.14 12.03
C ASP A 166 8.76 -11.08 11.48
N VAL A 167 8.35 -12.13 10.76
CA VAL A 167 7.01 -12.26 10.17
C VAL A 167 6.00 -12.90 11.11
N SER A 168 6.43 -13.47 12.24
CA SER A 168 5.56 -14.18 13.19
C SER A 168 4.41 -13.34 13.77
N PRO A 169 4.51 -12.00 13.91
CA PRO A 169 3.39 -11.19 14.41
C PRO A 169 2.25 -10.99 13.39
N TYR A 170 2.48 -11.25 12.10
CA TYR A 170 1.49 -10.97 11.06
C TYR A 170 0.55 -12.16 10.82
N ARG A 171 -0.74 -11.86 10.67
CA ARG A 171 -1.79 -12.86 10.35
C ARG A 171 -1.94 -13.17 8.85
N TRP A 172 -0.96 -12.79 8.03
CA TRP A 172 -1.13 -12.77 6.56
C TRP A 172 -1.52 -14.12 5.94
N GLU A 173 -0.98 -15.23 6.46
CA GLU A 173 -1.38 -16.58 6.03
C GLU A 173 -2.88 -16.81 6.24
N SER A 174 -3.35 -16.67 7.48
CA SER A 174 -4.78 -16.83 7.81
C SER A 174 -5.69 -15.89 7.03
N VAL A 175 -5.28 -14.64 6.80
CA VAL A 175 -6.05 -13.67 6.01
C VAL A 175 -6.12 -14.09 4.54
N ALA A 176 -5.04 -14.64 3.97
CA ALA A 176 -5.06 -15.14 2.60
C ALA A 176 -6.00 -16.35 2.45
N GLU A 177 -6.00 -17.27 3.42
CA GLU A 177 -6.92 -18.40 3.47
C GLU A 177 -8.39 -17.93 3.54
N GLU A 178 -8.71 -17.01 4.45
CA GLU A 178 -10.04 -16.40 4.57
C GLU A 178 -10.50 -15.76 3.25
N ILE A 179 -9.63 -15.00 2.57
CA ILE A 179 -9.94 -14.38 1.26
C ILE A 179 -10.22 -15.45 0.21
N ARG A 180 -9.39 -16.49 0.14
CA ARG A 180 -9.56 -17.58 -0.84
C ARG A 180 -10.88 -18.30 -0.65
N GLU A 181 -11.27 -18.58 0.59
CA GLU A 181 -12.56 -19.22 0.89
C GLU A 181 -13.74 -18.37 0.43
N VAL A 182 -13.69 -17.05 0.63
CA VAL A 182 -14.73 -16.12 0.18
C VAL A 182 -14.81 -16.06 -1.35
N GLN A 183 -13.66 -16.00 -2.02
CA GLN A 183 -13.59 -16.01 -3.48
C GLN A 183 -14.15 -17.32 -4.06
N ALA A 184 -13.78 -18.47 -3.49
CA ALA A 184 -14.28 -19.78 -3.90
C ALA A 184 -15.81 -19.93 -3.75
N LYS A 185 -16.40 -19.31 -2.72
CA LYS A 185 -17.88 -19.30 -2.51
C LYS A 185 -18.62 -18.35 -3.45
N SER A 186 -17.91 -17.40 -4.06
CA SER A 186 -18.47 -16.37 -4.95
C SER A 186 -18.37 -16.73 -6.44
N THR A 187 -17.77 -17.89 -6.75
CA THR A 187 -17.57 -18.41 -8.11
C THR A 187 -18.60 -19.51 -8.41
#